data_AF-A0A3S4U6Q7-F1
#
_entry.id   AF-A0A3S4U6Q7-F1
#
_cell.length_a   1.000
_cell.length_b   1.000
_cell.length_c   1.000
_cell.angle_alpha   90.00
_cell.angle_beta   90.00
_cell.angle_gamma   90.00
#
_symmetry.space_group_name_H-M   'P 1'
#
loop_
_entity.id
_entity.type
_entity.pdbx_description
1 polymer ?
#
loop_
_entity_poly.entity_id
_entity_poly.type
_entity_poly.pdbx_seq_one_letter_code
_entity_poly.pdbx_strand_id
1 'polypeptide(L)'
;MDLAHKITIQNVLLKSFEGNTLVILTALINAMILLPFIFLFSPSAFINDKFSRIKVIRWSSLAAVGISTAILFSYVIGEFYLAFALTLILAAQSAVYSPAKYSLIKSIVGTENIGLANGVIQALTIVAILFSSFAFSIFFEGYYVPSDNPNEVLQSVWMIGIALVVFSVLCLQNSFLSTRKRRK
;
A
#
# COMPACT_ATOMS: atom_id res chain seq x y z
N MET A 1 3.76 1.13 1.57
CA MET A 1 2.60 2.04 1.66
C MET A 1 1.33 1.23 1.95
N ASP A 2 0.96 0.27 1.11
CA ASP A 2 -0.27 -0.54 1.27
C ASP A 2 -0.35 -1.25 2.61
N LEU A 3 0.76 -1.86 3.02
CA LEU A 3 0.87 -2.57 4.28
C LEU A 3 0.60 -1.65 5.49
N ALA A 4 1.16 -0.44 5.47
CA ALA A 4 1.04 0.50 6.58
C ALA A 4 -0.40 0.95 6.79
N HIS A 5 -1.09 1.35 5.72
CA HIS A 5 -2.52 1.67 5.77
C HIS A 5 -3.36 0.47 6.25
N LYS A 6 -3.09 -0.73 5.72
CA LYS A 6 -3.77 -1.96 6.16
C LYS A 6 -3.63 -2.18 7.67
N ILE A 7 -2.41 -2.12 8.19
CA ILE A 7 -2.15 -2.31 9.63
C ILE A 7 -2.89 -1.28 10.45
N THR A 8 -2.86 0.00 10.04
CA THR A 8 -3.57 1.06 10.76
C THR A 8 -5.06 0.80 10.82
N ILE A 9 -5.72 0.53 9.69
CA ILE A 9 -7.17 0.24 9.68
C ILE A 9 -7.48 -1.03 10.49
N GLN A 10 -6.63 -2.05 10.41
CA GLN A 10 -6.81 -3.28 11.19
C GLN A 10 -6.69 -3.01 12.70
N ASN A 11 -5.75 -2.17 13.13
CA ASN A 11 -5.62 -1.77 14.53
C ASN A 11 -6.81 -0.92 15.00
N VAL A 12 -7.31 0.00 14.17
CA VAL A 12 -8.55 0.75 14.47
C VAL A 12 -9.71 -0.22 14.65
N LEU A 13 -9.88 -1.21 13.77
CA LEU A 13 -10.93 -2.21 13.91
C LEU A 13 -10.81 -2.98 15.23
N LEU A 14 -9.62 -3.48 15.55
CA LEU A 14 -9.35 -4.26 16.76
C LEU A 14 -9.62 -3.48 18.04
N LYS A 15 -9.49 -2.15 18.01
CA LYS A 15 -9.65 -1.28 19.19
C LYS A 15 -11.05 -0.68 19.29
N SER A 16 -11.79 -0.57 18.19
CA SER A 16 -13.12 0.08 18.17
C SER A 16 -14.29 -0.89 17.98
N PHE A 17 -14.06 -2.16 17.65
CA PHE A 17 -15.13 -3.13 17.44
C PHE A 17 -14.84 -4.45 18.17
N GLU A 18 -15.89 -5.06 18.71
CA GLU A 18 -15.83 -6.35 19.37
C GLU A 18 -16.76 -7.39 18.72
N GLY A 19 -16.51 -8.67 19.01
CA GLY A 19 -17.38 -9.79 18.64
C GLY A 19 -17.51 -10.01 17.13
N ASN A 20 -18.74 -10.29 16.67
CA ASN A 20 -19.01 -10.73 15.30
C ASN A 20 -18.73 -9.63 14.25
N THR A 21 -18.95 -8.37 14.61
CA THR A 21 -18.73 -7.21 13.71
C THR A 21 -17.26 -7.06 13.35
N LEU A 22 -16.36 -7.23 14.31
CA LEU A 22 -14.92 -7.23 14.09
C LEU A 22 -14.49 -8.31 13.08
N VAL A 23 -15.02 -9.53 13.24
CA VAL A 23 -14.71 -10.67 12.36
C VAL A 23 -15.14 -10.36 10.92
N ILE A 24 -16.35 -9.84 10.74
CA ILE A 24 -16.89 -9.49 9.42
C ILE A 24 -16.06 -8.37 8.78
N LEU A 25 -15.77 -7.28 9.50
CA LEU A 25 -15.00 -6.15 8.97
C LEU A 25 -13.55 -6.55 8.63
N THR A 26 -12.93 -7.41 9.45
CA THR A 26 -11.59 -7.93 9.19
C THR A 26 -11.57 -8.81 7.94
N ALA A 27 -12.57 -9.68 7.77
CA ALA A 27 -12.72 -10.48 6.55
C ALA A 27 -12.91 -9.59 5.32
N LEU A 28 -13.70 -8.52 5.46
CA LEU A 28 -13.99 -7.57 4.38
C LEU A 28 -12.73 -6.79 3.96
N ILE A 29 -11.87 -6.34 4.89
CA ILE A 29 -10.58 -5.73 4.54
C ILE A 29 -9.71 -6.69 3.73
N ASN A 30 -9.59 -7.94 4.17
CA ASN A 30 -8.77 -8.93 3.46
C ASN A 30 -9.34 -9.20 2.06
N ALA A 31 -10.67 -9.26 1.93
CA ALA A 31 -11.33 -9.36 0.63
C ALA A 31 -11.07 -8.11 -0.25
N MET A 32 -11.16 -6.89 0.29
CA MET A 32 -10.88 -5.65 -0.46
C MET A 32 -9.45 -5.57 -0.97
N ILE A 33 -8.50 -6.19 -0.29
CA ILE A 33 -7.12 -6.26 -0.76
C ILE A 33 -6.98 -7.29 -1.88
N LEU A 34 -7.63 -8.45 -1.75
CA LEU A 34 -7.46 -9.57 -2.66
C LEU A 34 -8.29 -9.43 -3.94
N LEU A 35 -9.50 -8.85 -3.84
CA LEU A 35 -10.43 -8.69 -4.96
C LEU A 35 -9.80 -7.91 -6.14
N PRO A 36 -9.24 -6.71 -5.97
CA PRO A 36 -8.65 -5.98 -7.09
C PRO A 36 -7.48 -6.72 -7.73
N PHE A 37 -6.68 -7.46 -6.95
CA PHE A 37 -5.58 -8.26 -7.49
C PHE A 37 -6.08 -9.36 -8.41
N ILE A 38 -7.19 -10.03 -8.08
CA ILE A 38 -7.79 -11.05 -8.95
C ILE A 38 -8.45 -10.40 -10.18
N PHE A 39 -9.33 -9.42 -9.95
CA PHE A 39 -10.11 -8.82 -11.03
C PHE A 39 -9.24 -8.05 -12.04
N LEU A 40 -8.22 -7.35 -11.56
CA LEU A 40 -7.32 -6.55 -12.41
C LEU A 40 -6.10 -7.35 -12.89
N PHE A 41 -6.00 -8.65 -12.60
CA PHE A 41 -4.85 -9.46 -13.04
C PHE A 41 -4.64 -9.40 -14.56
N SER A 42 -5.68 -9.74 -15.34
CA SER A 42 -5.63 -9.73 -16.81
C SER A 42 -5.46 -8.31 -17.39
N PRO A 43 -6.24 -7.29 -16.97
CA PRO A 43 -6.03 -5.92 -17.40
C PRO A 43 -4.62 -5.39 -17.10
N SER A 44 -4.07 -5.70 -15.93
CA SER A 44 -2.74 -5.24 -15.51
C SER A 44 -1.64 -5.91 -16.33
N ALA A 45 -1.79 -7.20 -16.67
CA ALA A 45 -0.88 -7.89 -17.58
C ALA A 45 -0.91 -7.25 -18.97
N PHE A 46 -2.10 -7.01 -19.54
CA PHE A 46 -2.25 -6.36 -20.83
C PHE A 46 -1.63 -4.95 -20.87
N ILE A 47 -1.84 -4.15 -19.81
CA ILE A 47 -1.24 -2.81 -19.68
C ILE A 47 0.30 -2.90 -19.68
N ASN A 48 0.86 -3.89 -18.98
CA ASN A 48 2.31 -4.08 -18.88
C ASN A 48 2.94 -4.53 -20.20
N ASP A 49 2.21 -5.27 -21.02
CA ASP A 49 2.66 -5.74 -22.33
C ASP A 49 2.51 -4.65 -23.40
N LYS A 50 1.43 -3.86 -23.36
CA LYS A 50 1.14 -2.81 -24.35
C LYS A 50 1.92 -1.51 -24.10
N PHE A 51 2.13 -1.14 -22.84
CA PHE A 51 2.80 0.11 -22.47
C PHE A 51 4.19 -0.14 -21.92
N SER A 52 5.10 0.83 -22.09
CA SER A 52 6.42 0.74 -21.47
C SER A 52 6.30 0.65 -19.95
N ARG A 53 6.88 -0.40 -19.34
CA ARG A 53 6.96 -0.65 -17.89
C ARG A 53 7.18 0.62 -17.05
N ILE A 54 8.08 1.49 -17.50
CA ILE A 54 8.44 2.75 -16.82
C ILE A 54 7.26 3.74 -16.77
N LYS A 55 6.49 3.88 -17.86
CA LYS A 55 5.30 4.75 -17.86
C LYS A 55 4.24 4.22 -16.90
N VAL A 56 4.01 2.91 -16.90
CA VAL A 56 3.04 2.27 -15.99
C VAL A 56 3.43 2.54 -14.54
N ILE A 57 4.69 2.26 -14.18
CA ILE A 57 5.23 2.54 -12.83
C ILE A 57 5.02 4.01 -12.43
N ARG A 58 5.31 4.97 -13.32
CA ARG A 58 5.15 6.40 -13.03
C ARG A 58 3.70 6.81 -12.79
N TRP A 59 2.79 6.41 -13.68
CA TRP A 59 1.37 6.75 -13.55
C TRP A 59 0.76 6.09 -12.31
N SER A 60 1.12 4.84 -12.05
CA SER A 60 0.70 4.14 -10.83
C SER A 60 1.28 4.78 -9.56
N SER A 61 2.56 5.18 -9.56
CA SER A 61 3.16 5.92 -8.43
C SER A 61 2.53 7.29 -8.22
N LEU A 62 2.12 7.98 -9.29
CA LEU A 62 1.41 9.26 -9.18
C LEU A 62 0.01 9.06 -8.58
N ALA A 63 -0.70 8.03 -9.04
CA ALA A 63 -1.98 7.63 -8.45
C ALA A 63 -1.83 7.26 -6.97
N ALA A 64 -0.74 6.57 -6.59
CA ALA A 64 -0.44 6.21 -5.20
C ALA A 64 -0.32 7.46 -4.31
N VAL A 65 0.31 8.54 -4.80
CA VAL A 65 0.40 9.82 -4.07
C VAL A 65 -0.98 10.48 -3.91
N GLY A 66 -1.81 10.45 -4.96
CA GLY A 66 -3.18 10.95 -4.87
C GLY A 66 -4.01 10.19 -3.83
N ILE A 67 -3.93 8.86 -3.85
CA ILE A 67 -4.64 7.98 -2.93
C ILE A 67 -4.11 8.15 -1.49
N SER A 68 -2.79 8.24 -1.29
CA SER A 68 -2.20 8.46 0.04
C SER A 68 -2.63 9.79 0.64
N THR A 69 -2.74 10.83 -0.18
CA THR A 69 -3.21 12.16 0.24
C THR A 69 -4.69 12.11 0.62
N ALA A 70 -5.52 11.39 -0.15
CA ALA A 70 -6.92 11.17 0.21
C ALA A 70 -7.07 10.37 1.52
N ILE A 71 -6.21 9.37 1.74
CA ILE A 71 -6.17 8.61 3.00
C ILE A 71 -5.81 9.52 4.17
N LEU A 72 -4.77 10.35 4.02
CA LEU A 72 -4.40 11.34 5.03
C LEU A 72 -5.57 12.28 5.35
N PHE A 73 -6.25 12.80 4.34
CA PHE A 73 -7.42 13.66 4.53
C PHE A 73 -8.54 12.95 5.30
N SER A 74 -8.79 11.69 4.97
CA SER A 74 -9.74 10.84 5.71
C SER A 74 -9.35 10.66 7.17
N TYR A 75 -8.05 10.50 7.46
CA TYR A 75 -7.58 10.37 8.83
C TYR A 75 -7.74 11.68 9.60
N VAL A 76 -7.43 12.82 8.97
CA VAL A 76 -7.54 14.14 9.64
C VAL A 76 -8.99 14.48 9.98
N ILE A 77 -9.95 14.15 9.11
CA ILE A 77 -11.38 14.35 9.38
C ILE A 77 -11.93 13.27 10.34
N GLY A 78 -11.24 12.14 10.46
CA GLY A 78 -11.71 10.99 11.25
C GLY A 78 -12.78 10.17 10.53
N GLU A 79 -12.90 10.25 9.20
CA GLU A 79 -13.90 9.47 8.46
C GLU A 79 -13.42 8.04 8.21
N PHE A 80 -13.79 7.11 9.11
CA PHE A 80 -13.34 5.72 9.02
C PHE A 80 -13.82 5.00 7.77
N TYR A 81 -15.10 5.13 7.41
CA TYR A 81 -15.68 4.44 6.25
C TYR A 81 -15.04 4.88 4.94
N LEU A 82 -14.64 6.15 4.83
CA LEU A 82 -13.92 6.66 3.67
C LEU A 82 -12.51 6.04 3.60
N ALA A 83 -11.76 6.02 4.71
CA ALA A 83 -10.45 5.39 4.79
C ALA A 83 -10.51 3.88 4.48
N PHE A 84 -11.59 3.25 4.94
CA PHE A 84 -11.90 1.86 4.67
C PHE A 84 -12.12 1.64 3.16
N ALA A 85 -12.99 2.43 2.52
CA ALA A 85 -13.23 2.36 1.07
C ALA A 85 -11.97 2.64 0.23
N LEU A 86 -11.13 3.59 0.66
CA LEU A 86 -9.85 3.90 0.02
C LEU A 86 -8.88 2.71 0.00
N THR A 87 -9.04 1.74 0.90
CA THR A 87 -8.28 0.48 0.89
C THR A 87 -8.47 -0.29 -0.42
N LEU A 88 -9.69 -0.31 -0.96
CA LEU A 88 -9.99 -0.97 -2.24
C LEU A 88 -9.30 -0.26 -3.40
N ILE A 89 -9.35 1.07 -3.41
CA ILE A 89 -8.72 1.90 -4.45
C ILE A 89 -7.20 1.76 -4.41
N LEU A 90 -6.64 1.75 -3.21
CA LEU A 90 -5.20 1.53 -2.99
C LEU A 90 -4.79 0.13 -3.48
N ALA A 91 -5.55 -0.91 -3.13
CA ALA A 91 -5.30 -2.26 -3.60
C ALA A 91 -5.41 -2.38 -5.14
N ALA A 92 -6.36 -1.70 -5.76
CA ALA A 92 -6.48 -1.65 -7.22
C ALA A 92 -5.25 -1.01 -7.88
N GLN A 93 -4.76 0.10 -7.34
CA GLN A 93 -3.53 0.73 -7.83
C GLN A 93 -2.32 -0.22 -7.68
N SER A 94 -2.22 -0.92 -6.55
CA SER A 94 -1.12 -1.85 -6.28
C SER A 94 -1.17 -3.13 -7.12
N ALA A 95 -2.37 -3.57 -7.52
CA ALA A 95 -2.56 -4.65 -8.49
C ALA A 95 -1.97 -4.29 -9.86
N VAL A 96 -2.10 -3.04 -10.30
CA VAL A 96 -1.53 -2.56 -11.58
C VAL A 96 -0.02 -2.34 -11.48
N TYR A 97 0.46 -1.82 -10.35
CA TYR A 97 1.87 -1.51 -10.14
C TYR A 97 2.76 -2.76 -10.03
N SER A 98 2.26 -3.81 -9.37
CA SER A 98 3.07 -4.99 -9.04
C SER A 98 3.63 -5.72 -10.28
N PRO A 99 2.83 -6.06 -11.32
CA PRO A 99 3.34 -6.70 -12.54
C PRO A 99 4.41 -5.87 -13.27
N ALA A 100 4.25 -4.55 -13.30
CA ALA A 100 5.21 -3.65 -13.95
C ALA A 100 6.56 -3.63 -13.21
N LYS A 101 6.52 -3.59 -11.88
CA LYS A 101 7.72 -3.65 -11.03
C LYS A 101 8.49 -4.97 -11.24
N TYR A 102 7.83 -6.11 -11.15
CA TYR A 102 8.49 -7.41 -11.32
C TYR A 102 9.00 -7.62 -12.75
N SER A 103 8.27 -7.13 -13.76
CA SER A 103 8.71 -7.15 -15.16
C SER A 103 9.95 -6.28 -15.39
N LEU A 104 10.08 -5.14 -14.68
CA LEU A 104 11.29 -4.31 -14.72
C LEU A 104 12.48 -5.03 -14.06
N ILE A 105 12.29 -5.64 -12.89
CA ILE A 105 13.35 -6.40 -12.19
C ILE A 105 13.88 -7.51 -13.10
N LYS A 106 12.99 -8.29 -13.73
CA LYS A 106 13.35 -9.33 -14.71
C LYS A 106 14.23 -8.78 -15.84
N SER A 107 13.95 -7.57 -16.33
CA SER A 107 14.75 -6.94 -17.38
C SER A 107 16.14 -6.45 -16.93
N ILE A 108 16.37 -6.31 -15.62
CA ILE A 108 17.65 -5.86 -15.05
C ILE A 108 18.54 -7.06 -14.70
N VAL A 109 17.99 -8.11 -14.10
CA VAL A 109 18.77 -9.25 -13.59
C VAL A 109 19.07 -10.32 -14.66
N GLY A 110 18.42 -10.25 -15.83
CA GLY A 110 18.53 -11.29 -16.86
C GLY A 110 17.81 -12.58 -16.48
N THR A 111 17.60 -13.49 -17.43
CA THR A 111 16.79 -14.71 -17.22
C THR A 111 17.46 -15.75 -16.33
N GLU A 112 18.79 -15.82 -16.32
CA GLU A 112 19.55 -16.81 -15.55
C GLU A 112 19.51 -16.54 -14.03
N ASN A 113 19.46 -15.27 -13.62
CA ASN A 113 19.54 -14.90 -12.20
C ASN A 113 18.17 -14.58 -11.56
N ILE A 114 17.05 -14.81 -12.26
CA ILE A 114 15.70 -14.48 -11.76
C ILE A 114 15.38 -15.24 -10.46
N GLY A 115 15.77 -16.51 -10.36
CA GLY A 115 15.51 -17.34 -9.18
C GLY A 115 16.16 -16.77 -7.92
N LEU A 116 17.47 -16.47 -7.99
CA LEU A 116 18.22 -15.86 -6.89
C LEU A 116 17.70 -14.45 -6.56
N ALA A 117 17.45 -13.63 -7.58
CA ALA A 117 16.92 -12.28 -7.39
C ALA A 117 15.57 -12.30 -6.67
N ASN A 118 14.66 -13.20 -7.07
CA ASN A 118 13.35 -13.35 -6.43
C ASN A 118 13.49 -13.83 -4.98
N GLY A 119 14.42 -14.76 -4.69
CA GLY A 119 14.69 -15.22 -3.33
C GLY A 119 15.15 -14.08 -2.42
N VAL A 120 16.13 -13.31 -2.86
CA VAL A 120 16.64 -12.13 -2.12
C VAL A 120 15.55 -11.08 -1.92
N ILE A 121 14.80 -10.74 -2.98
CA ILE A 121 13.71 -9.77 -2.91
C ILE A 121 12.62 -10.22 -1.93
N GLN A 122 12.23 -11.49 -1.95
CA GLN A 122 11.22 -12.01 -1.04
C GLN A 122 11.71 -12.01 0.41
N ALA A 123 12.95 -12.42 0.67
CA ALA A 123 13.53 -12.37 2.01
C ALA A 123 13.57 -10.94 2.57
N LEU A 124 14.06 -9.98 1.77
CA LEU A 124 14.04 -8.55 2.13
C LEU A 124 12.61 -8.04 2.36
N THR A 125 11.65 -8.52 1.57
CA THR A 125 10.24 -8.14 1.72
C THR A 125 9.66 -8.66 3.04
N ILE A 126 9.96 -9.90 3.43
CA ILE A 126 9.50 -10.46 4.72
C ILE A 126 10.07 -9.65 5.88
N VAL A 127 11.37 -9.36 5.87
CA VAL A 127 12.02 -8.53 6.91
C VAL A 127 11.38 -7.14 6.96
N ALA A 128 11.15 -6.52 5.80
CA ALA A 128 10.50 -5.22 5.73
C ALA A 128 9.05 -5.25 6.22
N ILE A 129 8.29 -6.32 5.93
CA ILE A 129 6.92 -6.51 6.45
C ILE A 129 6.95 -6.58 7.97
N LEU A 130 7.79 -7.44 8.54
CA LEU A 130 7.88 -7.61 10.00
C LEU A 130 8.27 -6.29 10.69
N PHE A 131 9.33 -5.65 10.20
CA PHE A 131 9.80 -4.38 10.76
C PHE A 131 8.72 -3.29 10.67
N SER A 132 8.07 -3.16 9.51
CA SER A 132 6.99 -2.19 9.31
C SER A 132 5.80 -2.48 10.23
N SER A 133 5.40 -3.75 10.36
CA SER A 133 4.29 -4.15 11.23
C SER A 133 4.53 -3.73 12.68
N PHE A 134 5.72 -4.01 13.21
CA PHE A 134 6.07 -3.56 14.57
C PHE A 134 6.14 -2.04 14.66
N ALA A 135 6.84 -1.38 13.74
CA ALA A 135 6.98 0.07 13.76
C ALA A 135 5.62 0.78 13.74
N PHE A 136 4.76 0.49 12.77
CA PHE A 136 3.44 1.11 12.68
C PHE A 136 2.54 0.77 13.85
N SER A 137 2.62 -0.44 14.41
CA SER A 137 1.84 -0.78 15.60
C SER A 137 2.31 -0.03 16.85
N ILE A 138 3.62 0.15 17.04
CA ILE A 138 4.18 0.95 18.15
C ILE A 138 3.80 2.42 18.00
N PHE A 139 3.92 2.96 16.78
CA PHE A 139 3.47 4.33 16.48
C PHE A 139 1.98 4.49 16.72
N PHE A 140 1.16 3.52 16.31
CA PHE A 140 -0.28 3.52 16.58
C PHE A 140 -0.54 3.60 18.08
N GLU A 141 0.02 2.68 18.88
CA GLU A 141 -0.21 2.63 20.33
C GLU A 141 0.29 3.90 21.05
N GLY A 142 1.37 4.52 20.56
CA GLY A 142 1.93 5.74 21.17
C GLY A 142 1.07 7.01 20.99
N TYR A 143 0.25 7.08 19.95
CA TYR A 143 -0.65 8.22 19.65
C TYR A 143 -2.14 7.85 19.71
N TYR A 144 -2.44 6.61 20.05
CA TYR A 144 -3.79 6.10 20.21
C TYR A 144 -4.47 6.78 21.40
N VAL A 145 -5.66 7.33 21.18
CA VAL A 145 -6.54 7.79 22.25
C VAL A 145 -7.65 6.75 22.41
N PRO A 146 -7.82 6.13 23.61
CA PRO A 146 -8.87 5.16 23.84
C PRO A 146 -10.25 5.75 23.58
N SER A 147 -10.96 5.20 22.59
CA SER A 147 -12.34 5.56 22.26
C SER A 147 -13.03 4.39 21.57
N ASP A 148 -14.31 4.20 21.86
CA ASP A 148 -15.16 3.21 21.20
C ASP A 148 -15.56 3.67 19.79
N ASN A 149 -15.36 4.97 19.47
CA ASN A 149 -15.67 5.53 18.16
C ASN A 149 -14.49 5.34 17.19
N PRO A 150 -14.65 4.58 16.08
CA PRO A 150 -13.57 4.34 15.12
C PRO A 150 -13.07 5.62 14.45
N ASN A 151 -13.94 6.63 14.35
CA ASN A 151 -13.61 7.93 13.79
C ASN A 151 -12.59 8.69 14.64
N GLU A 152 -12.78 8.69 15.97
CA GLU A 152 -11.88 9.36 16.92
C GLU A 152 -10.54 8.63 17.00
N VAL A 153 -10.57 7.30 17.02
CA VAL A 153 -9.37 6.46 17.00
C VAL A 153 -8.56 6.69 15.72
N LEU A 154 -9.23 6.80 14.57
CA LEU A 154 -8.55 7.09 13.31
C LEU A 154 -7.95 8.51 13.29
N GLN A 155 -8.67 9.48 13.86
CA GLN A 155 -8.21 10.87 13.94
C GLN A 155 -6.97 11.02 14.82
N SER A 156 -6.85 10.25 15.90
CA SER A 156 -5.69 10.32 16.79
C SER A 156 -4.39 9.88 16.09
N VAL A 157 -4.49 9.01 15.08
CA VAL A 157 -3.33 8.46 14.35
C VAL A 157 -3.06 9.10 12.99
N TRP A 158 -3.57 10.32 12.78
CA TRP A 158 -3.40 11.09 11.54
C TRP A 158 -1.93 11.23 11.08
N MET A 159 -0.97 11.24 12.02
CA MET A 159 0.47 11.28 11.73
C MET A 159 0.94 10.10 10.87
N ILE A 160 0.32 8.92 11.00
CA ILE A 160 0.61 7.78 10.15
C ILE A 160 0.23 8.09 8.69
N GLY A 161 -0.85 8.85 8.48
CA GLY A 161 -1.24 9.38 7.18
C GLY A 161 -0.15 10.24 6.53
N ILE A 162 0.55 11.08 7.31
CA ILE A 162 1.69 11.86 6.79
C ILE A 162 2.80 10.93 6.34
N ALA A 163 3.15 9.93 7.17
CA ALA A 163 4.18 8.97 6.83
C ALA A 163 3.85 8.24 5.52
N LEU A 164 2.58 7.87 5.30
CA LEU A 164 2.11 7.26 4.04
C LEU A 164 2.36 8.18 2.84
N VAL A 165 2.00 9.47 2.95
CA VAL A 165 2.23 10.46 1.89
C VAL A 165 3.73 10.60 1.61
N VAL A 166 4.56 10.75 2.64
CA VAL A 166 6.02 10.87 2.48
C VAL A 166 6.60 9.65 1.76
N PHE A 167 6.24 8.43 2.18
CA PHE A 167 6.69 7.22 1.50
C PHE A 167 6.20 7.13 0.04
N SER A 168 4.98 7.57 -0.25
CA SER A 168 4.46 7.61 -1.62
C SER A 168 5.21 8.60 -2.52
N VAL A 169 5.55 9.78 -1.98
CA VAL A 169 6.33 10.80 -2.70
C VAL A 169 7.75 10.33 -2.96
N LEU A 170 8.39 9.69 -1.97
CA LEU A 170 9.71 9.07 -2.16
C LEU A 170 9.69 7.99 -3.25
N CYS A 171 8.63 7.17 -3.29
CA CYS A 171 8.43 6.18 -4.35
C CYS A 171 8.31 6.85 -5.73
N LEU A 172 7.52 7.93 -5.83
CA LEU A 172 7.37 8.70 -7.05
C LEU A 172 8.72 9.29 -7.50
N GLN A 173 9.47 9.94 -6.61
CA GLN A 173 10.77 10.53 -6.92
C GLN A 173 11.76 9.48 -7.46
N ASN A 174 11.81 8.30 -6.84
CA ASN A 174 12.63 7.18 -7.30
C ASN A 174 12.23 6.69 -8.70
N SER A 175 10.92 6.65 -9.00
CA SER A 175 10.41 6.28 -10.31
C SER A 175 10.84 7.27 -11.42
N PHE A 176 10.98 8.56 -11.10
CA PHE A 176 11.48 9.57 -12.02
C PHE A 176 13.01 9.52 -12.16
N LEU A 177 13.75 9.35 -11.06
CA LEU A 177 15.22 9.28 -11.07
C LEU A 177 15.77 8.13 -11.92
N SER A 178 15.10 6.97 -11.92
CA SER A 178 15.48 5.80 -12.73
C SER A 178 15.63 6.11 -14.23
N THR A 179 14.93 7.12 -14.75
CA THR A 179 15.03 7.53 -16.15
C THR A 179 16.20 8.45 -16.49
N ARG A 180 16.72 9.21 -15.51
CA ARG A 180 17.82 10.15 -15.73
C ARG A 180 19.15 9.43 -15.92
N LYS A 181 19.30 8.25 -15.31
CA LYS A 181 20.50 7.38 -15.42
C LYS A 181 20.60 6.56 -16.71
N ARG A 182 19.55 6.49 -17.53
CA ARG A 182 19.55 5.76 -18.83
C ARG A 182 19.53 6.67 -20.06
N ARG A 183 19.49 8.00 -19.87
CA ARG A 183 19.67 9.02 -20.94
C ARG A 183 21.10 9.56 -21.03
N LYS A 184 21.98 9.14 -20.13
CA LYS A 184 23.44 9.30 -20.21
C LYS A 184 24.02 7.91 -20.44
#